data_AF-A0A6B9VJT0-F1
#
_entry.id   AF-A0A6B9VJT0-F1
#
_cell.length_a   1.000
_cell.length_b   1.000
_cell.length_c   1.000
_cell.angle_alpha   90.00
_cell.angle_beta   90.00
_cell.angle_gamma   90.00
#
_symmetry.space_group_name_H-M   'P 1'
#
loop_
_entity.id
_entity.type
_entity.pdbx_description
1 polymer ?
#
loop_
_entity_poly.entity_id
_entity_poly.type
_entity_poly.pdbx_seq_one_letter_code
_entity_poly.pdbx_strand_id
1 'polypeptide(L)'
;MKSSLFFVCLCVLFWLGPADSQKSTSSKPVYPFDKCRDENPGELETCITHCTYTYYKLAKKNFKIPNSYILNFKNILLDNNVVSKDKANQLEKHIKTCANTFKKLIAKEQGQVQKCRKFLEYYRCVVDGKLVDYNKYATAIIAKDKSMPLEGSVAKLPQSKPTPTSKDSSKSVHPSHKCRKTTPHELESCILHCEYTYYNLVNKDFEIPQLYIENLRELLLHYKVVEPSKGKKLEEHIKGCAKKFTKAIAKEREQKQKCSKVIEYYHCIINGKLFDYNKFVYAIRMKDESIYV
;
A
#
# COMPACT_ATOMS: atom_id res chain seq x y z
N MET A 1 39.56 -38.52 -69.27
CA MET A 1 39.87 -37.17 -69.78
C MET A 1 39.64 -36.16 -68.67
N LYS A 2 40.70 -35.41 -68.29
CA LYS A 2 40.71 -34.08 -67.63
C LYS A 2 39.98 -33.95 -66.27
N SER A 3 40.46 -33.30 -65.23
CA SER A 3 41.65 -32.48 -64.97
C SER A 3 41.76 -32.29 -63.45
N SER A 4 42.98 -32.32 -62.92
CA SER A 4 43.36 -31.77 -61.61
C SER A 4 43.08 -30.27 -61.51
N LEU A 5 42.67 -29.78 -60.32
CA LEU A 5 42.95 -28.42 -59.85
C LEU A 5 42.77 -28.30 -58.31
N PHE A 6 43.85 -28.61 -57.60
CA PHE A 6 44.58 -27.78 -56.62
C PHE A 6 44.01 -26.41 -56.14
N PHE A 7 44.37 -26.07 -54.87
CA PHE A 7 44.36 -24.76 -54.17
C PHE A 7 42.97 -24.32 -53.61
N VAL A 8 42.76 -23.88 -52.35
CA VAL A 8 43.58 -23.19 -51.33
C VAL A 8 43.05 -23.52 -49.94
N CYS A 9 43.98 -23.79 -49.02
CA CYS A 9 43.78 -23.79 -47.57
C CYS A 9 43.64 -22.33 -47.08
N LEU A 10 42.47 -21.94 -46.54
CA LEU A 10 42.29 -20.65 -45.90
C LEU A 10 41.76 -20.85 -44.48
N CYS A 11 42.71 -20.86 -43.55
CA CYS A 11 42.50 -20.67 -42.13
C CYS A 11 41.86 -19.30 -41.89
N VAL A 12 40.60 -19.28 -41.44
CA VAL A 12 40.10 -18.18 -40.60
C VAL A 12 39.52 -18.81 -39.34
N LEU A 13 40.45 -19.00 -38.41
CA LEU A 13 40.19 -19.27 -37.01
C LEU A 13 39.80 -17.95 -36.33
N PHE A 14 38.80 -18.03 -35.45
CA PHE A 14 38.47 -17.09 -34.37
C PHE A 14 37.84 -15.75 -34.77
N TRP A 15 36.57 -15.57 -34.40
CA TRP A 15 36.11 -14.64 -33.34
C TRP A 15 34.56 -14.70 -33.30
N LEU A 16 33.99 -15.85 -32.90
CA LEU A 16 32.64 -15.87 -32.38
C LEU A 16 32.73 -15.46 -30.91
N GLY A 17 32.71 -14.15 -30.68
CA GLY A 17 32.56 -13.59 -29.34
C GLY A 17 31.28 -14.15 -28.69
N PRO A 18 31.21 -14.23 -27.36
CA PRO A 18 29.97 -14.58 -26.68
C PRO A 18 28.92 -13.59 -27.15
N ALA A 19 27.85 -14.11 -27.78
CA ALA A 19 26.65 -13.35 -27.99
C ALA A 19 26.16 -12.96 -26.59
N ASP A 20 26.44 -11.72 -26.19
CA ASP A 20 25.82 -11.08 -25.05
C ASP A 20 24.31 -11.10 -25.34
N SER A 21 23.66 -12.16 -24.85
CA SER A 21 22.24 -12.22 -24.61
C SER A 21 21.96 -11.11 -23.61
N GLN A 22 21.80 -9.87 -24.10
CA GLN A 22 21.06 -8.82 -23.44
C GLN A 22 19.64 -9.34 -23.29
N LYS A 23 19.43 -10.12 -22.24
CA LYS A 23 18.14 -10.45 -21.68
C LYS A 23 17.59 -9.13 -21.19
N SER A 24 16.94 -8.41 -22.10
CA SER A 24 16.08 -7.27 -21.82
C SER A 24 15.19 -7.68 -20.65
N THR A 25 15.57 -7.23 -19.46
CA THR A 25 14.73 -7.34 -18.29
C THR A 25 13.63 -6.33 -18.52
N SER A 26 12.55 -6.79 -19.16
CA SER A 26 11.31 -6.04 -19.25
C SER A 26 10.92 -5.64 -17.83
N SER A 27 11.18 -4.39 -17.47
CA SER A 27 10.82 -3.87 -16.16
C SER A 27 9.30 -3.91 -16.10
N LYS A 28 8.76 -4.60 -15.09
CA LYS A 28 7.32 -4.62 -14.84
C LYS A 28 6.79 -3.17 -14.83
N PRO A 29 5.63 -2.90 -15.46
CA PRO A 29 5.03 -1.57 -15.42
C PRO A 29 4.78 -1.15 -13.97
N VAL A 30 5.13 0.09 -13.64
CA VAL A 30 4.88 0.69 -12.32
C VAL A 30 3.60 1.52 -12.41
N TYR A 31 2.67 1.31 -11.48
CA TYR A 31 1.40 2.03 -11.45
C TYR A 31 1.41 3.16 -10.40
N PRO A 32 0.50 4.15 -10.49
CA PRO A 32 0.43 5.24 -9.54
C PRO A 32 0.32 4.80 -8.08
N PHE A 33 -0.47 3.77 -7.77
CA PHE A 33 -0.58 3.23 -6.42
C PHE A 33 0.76 2.70 -5.91
N ASP A 34 1.43 1.84 -6.68
CA ASP A 34 2.74 1.31 -6.33
C ASP A 34 3.76 2.42 -6.15
N LYS A 35 3.82 3.39 -7.08
CA LYS A 35 4.73 4.52 -6.99
C LYS A 35 4.50 5.36 -5.74
N CYS A 36 3.23 5.68 -5.43
CA CYS A 36 2.89 6.44 -4.23
C CYS A 36 3.26 5.69 -2.95
N ARG A 37 3.06 4.37 -2.92
CA ARG A 37 3.45 3.52 -1.80
C ARG A 37 4.97 3.46 -1.62
N ASP A 38 5.70 3.30 -2.72
CA ASP A 38 7.15 3.10 -2.71
C ASP A 38 7.93 4.39 -2.45
N GLU A 39 7.46 5.54 -2.96
CA GLU A 39 8.07 6.86 -2.72
C GLU A 39 7.80 7.39 -1.31
N ASN A 40 6.84 6.80 -0.58
CA ASN A 40 6.38 7.27 0.72
C ASN A 40 6.34 6.13 1.76
N PRO A 41 7.46 5.43 2.01
CA PRO A 41 7.48 4.35 3.00
C PRO A 41 7.17 4.90 4.40
N GLY A 42 6.23 4.28 5.10
CA GLY A 42 5.82 4.71 6.45
C GLY A 42 4.93 5.96 6.52
N GLU A 43 4.51 6.53 5.38
CA GLU A 43 3.42 7.52 5.37
C GLU A 43 2.09 6.87 5.76
N LEU A 44 1.18 7.67 6.32
CA LEU A 44 -0.18 7.20 6.62
C LEU A 44 -0.84 6.75 5.32
N GLU A 45 -1.63 5.66 5.33
CA GLU A 45 -2.44 5.24 4.17
C GLU A 45 -3.28 6.39 3.59
N THR A 46 -3.63 7.37 4.45
CA THR A 46 -4.33 8.59 4.06
C THR A 46 -3.53 9.46 3.09
N CYS A 47 -2.21 9.54 3.24
CA CYS A 47 -1.33 10.27 2.34
C CYS A 47 -1.08 9.48 1.04
N ILE A 48 -1.03 8.15 1.11
CA ILE A 48 -0.99 7.31 -0.11
C ILE A 48 -2.25 7.57 -0.95
N THR A 49 -3.43 7.60 -0.32
CA THR A 49 -4.70 7.90 -1.01
C THR A 49 -4.68 9.28 -1.67
N HIS A 50 -4.18 10.32 -0.99
CA HIS A 50 -4.06 11.65 -1.60
C HIS A 50 -3.08 11.62 -2.78
N CYS A 51 -1.91 10.99 -2.61
CA CYS A 51 -0.92 10.84 -3.67
C CYS A 51 -1.51 10.19 -4.92
N THR A 52 -2.21 9.05 -4.79
CA THR A 52 -2.82 8.36 -5.94
C THR A 52 -3.89 9.20 -6.60
N TYR A 53 -4.73 9.88 -5.81
CA TYR A 53 -5.74 10.82 -6.31
C TYR A 53 -5.12 11.99 -7.09
N THR A 54 -3.85 12.35 -6.86
CA THR A 54 -3.17 13.34 -7.70
C THR A 54 -2.87 12.83 -9.10
N TYR A 55 -2.43 11.58 -9.24
CA TYR A 55 -2.21 10.93 -10.53
C TYR A 55 -3.52 10.77 -11.29
N TYR A 56 -4.59 10.36 -10.61
CA TYR A 56 -5.91 10.16 -11.22
C TYR A 56 -6.63 11.47 -11.56
N LYS A 57 -6.05 12.64 -11.24
CA LYS A 57 -6.68 13.96 -11.37
C LYS A 57 -8.01 14.06 -10.60
N LEU A 58 -8.01 13.56 -9.36
CA LEU A 58 -9.12 13.62 -8.40
C LEU A 58 -8.86 14.58 -7.24
N ALA A 59 -7.60 14.89 -6.95
CA ALA A 59 -7.20 16.06 -6.17
C ALA A 59 -5.87 16.68 -6.68
N LYS A 60 -5.62 17.96 -6.45
CA LYS A 60 -4.29 18.55 -6.69
C LYS A 60 -3.31 18.16 -5.58
N LYS A 61 -2.00 18.26 -5.86
CA LYS A 61 -0.92 18.08 -4.88
C LYS A 61 -1.06 18.98 -3.65
N ASN A 62 -1.66 20.16 -3.78
CA ASN A 62 -1.94 21.07 -2.66
C ASN A 62 -3.34 20.87 -2.06
N PHE A 63 -3.93 19.68 -2.21
CA PHE A 63 -5.25 19.28 -1.73
C PHE A 63 -6.44 20.07 -2.30
N LYS A 64 -6.24 20.99 -3.26
CA LYS A 64 -7.36 21.66 -3.91
C LYS A 64 -8.11 20.68 -4.81
N ILE A 65 -9.44 20.74 -4.79
CA ILE A 65 -10.34 19.91 -5.60
C ILE A 65 -11.16 20.86 -6.50
N PRO A 66 -10.62 21.26 -7.67
CA PRO A 66 -11.37 22.11 -8.60
C PRO A 66 -12.54 21.35 -9.24
N ASN A 67 -13.52 22.07 -9.82
CA ASN A 67 -14.68 21.45 -10.47
C ASN A 67 -14.29 20.46 -11.58
N SER A 68 -13.22 20.71 -12.32
CA SER A 68 -12.74 19.77 -13.35
C SER A 68 -12.35 18.40 -12.77
N TYR A 69 -11.85 18.36 -11.53
CA TYR A 69 -11.49 17.13 -10.84
C TYR A 69 -12.73 16.41 -10.29
N ILE A 70 -13.75 17.17 -9.86
CA ILE A 70 -15.07 16.63 -9.49
C ILE A 70 -15.73 15.95 -10.70
N LEU A 71 -15.72 16.61 -11.86
CA LEU A 71 -16.27 16.06 -13.10
C LEU A 71 -15.50 14.83 -13.56
N ASN A 72 -14.17 14.85 -13.47
CA ASN A 72 -13.35 13.68 -13.77
C ASN A 72 -13.66 12.51 -12.83
N PHE A 73 -13.85 12.75 -11.53
CA PHE A 73 -14.25 11.72 -10.58
C PHE A 73 -15.62 11.14 -10.92
N LYS A 74 -16.60 12.01 -11.20
CA LYS A 74 -17.93 11.60 -11.67
C LYS A 74 -17.84 10.68 -12.88
N ASN A 75 -17.07 11.05 -13.90
CA ASN A 75 -16.94 10.29 -15.13
C ASN A 75 -16.33 8.91 -14.89
N ILE A 76 -15.26 8.80 -14.09
CA ILE A 76 -14.68 7.50 -13.73
C ILE A 76 -15.73 6.56 -13.11
N LEU A 77 -16.58 7.08 -12.21
CA LEU A 77 -17.61 6.28 -11.54
C LEU A 77 -18.75 5.88 -12.51
N LEU A 78 -19.12 6.75 -13.44
CA LEU A 78 -20.14 6.45 -14.46
C LEU A 78 -19.63 5.45 -15.50
N ASP A 79 -18.41 5.66 -16.01
CA ASP A 79 -17.80 4.83 -17.06
C ASP A 79 -17.56 3.39 -16.57
N ASN A 80 -17.35 3.21 -15.26
CA ASN A 80 -17.19 1.90 -14.63
C ASN A 80 -18.49 1.34 -14.02
N ASN A 81 -19.65 1.93 -14.33
CA ASN A 81 -20.97 1.49 -13.84
C ASN A 81 -21.07 1.39 -12.30
N VAL A 82 -20.31 2.22 -11.58
CA VAL A 82 -20.40 2.32 -10.11
C VAL A 82 -21.73 2.94 -9.70
N VAL A 83 -22.17 3.94 -10.46
CA VAL A 83 -23.45 4.64 -10.30
C VAL A 83 -24.16 4.65 -11.65
N SER A 84 -25.49 4.51 -11.64
CA SER A 84 -26.30 4.52 -12.86
C SER A 84 -26.34 5.91 -13.51
N LYS A 85 -26.41 5.98 -14.85
CA LYS A 85 -26.33 7.24 -15.62
C LYS A 85 -27.46 8.22 -15.28
N ASP A 86 -28.64 7.73 -14.94
CA ASP A 86 -29.77 8.56 -14.48
C ASP A 86 -29.47 9.31 -13.17
N LYS A 87 -28.54 8.82 -12.36
CA LYS A 87 -28.09 9.45 -11.11
C LYS A 87 -26.87 10.35 -11.27
N ALA A 88 -26.42 10.64 -12.50
CA ALA A 88 -25.22 11.43 -12.75
C ALA A 88 -25.25 12.82 -12.08
N ASN A 89 -26.39 13.52 -12.14
CA ASN A 89 -26.54 14.83 -11.50
C ASN A 89 -26.53 14.74 -9.97
N GLN A 90 -27.13 13.68 -9.41
CA GLN A 90 -27.09 13.41 -7.97
C GLN A 90 -25.66 13.14 -7.50
N LEU A 91 -24.91 12.35 -8.27
CA LEU A 91 -23.50 12.03 -7.99
C LEU A 91 -22.62 13.28 -8.03
N GLU A 92 -22.78 14.14 -9.04
CA GLU A 92 -22.03 15.40 -9.12
C GLU A 92 -22.28 16.28 -7.88
N LYS A 93 -23.55 16.45 -7.52
CA LYS A 93 -23.96 17.23 -6.34
C LYS A 93 -23.38 16.65 -5.06
N HIS A 94 -23.36 15.32 -4.92
CA HIS A 94 -22.77 14.61 -3.78
C HIS A 94 -21.27 14.89 -3.66
N ILE A 95 -20.49 14.63 -4.72
CA ILE A 95 -19.04 14.85 -4.73
C ILE A 95 -18.71 16.33 -4.45
N LYS A 96 -19.46 17.26 -5.05
CA LYS A 96 -19.30 18.70 -4.80
C LYS A 96 -19.58 19.09 -3.35
N THR A 97 -20.59 18.48 -2.72
CA THR A 97 -20.90 18.70 -1.30
C THR A 97 -19.78 18.20 -0.40
N CYS A 98 -19.24 17.00 -0.69
CA CYS A 98 -18.08 16.46 0.01
C CYS A 98 -16.84 17.34 -0.15
N ALA A 99 -16.55 17.81 -1.38
CA ALA A 99 -15.41 18.69 -1.66
C ALA A 99 -15.54 20.04 -0.93
N ASN A 100 -16.74 20.62 -0.86
CA ASN A 100 -17.00 21.86 -0.13
C ASN A 100 -16.84 21.68 1.39
N THR A 101 -17.30 20.54 1.93
CA THR A 101 -17.11 20.19 3.34
C THR A 101 -15.63 20.05 3.66
N PHE A 102 -14.90 19.30 2.83
CA PHE A 102 -13.46 19.14 2.95
C PHE A 102 -12.70 20.47 2.86
N LYS A 103 -13.07 21.36 1.94
CA LYS A 103 -12.47 22.70 1.82
C LYS A 103 -12.55 23.49 3.13
N LYS A 104 -13.65 23.38 3.86
CA LYS A 104 -13.82 24.03 5.18
C LYS A 104 -12.96 23.37 6.26
N LEU A 105 -12.85 22.05 6.23
CA LEU A 105 -12.04 21.28 7.18
C LEU A 105 -10.55 21.55 7.01
N ILE A 106 -10.06 21.50 5.77
CA ILE A 106 -8.62 21.62 5.48
C ILE A 106 -8.07 23.04 5.69
N ALA A 107 -8.91 24.08 5.63
CA ALA A 107 -8.49 25.47 5.85
C ALA A 107 -7.92 25.70 7.27
N LYS A 108 -8.23 24.82 8.22
CA LYS A 108 -7.75 24.88 9.61
C LYS A 108 -6.45 24.11 9.84
N GLU A 109 -6.00 23.34 8.86
CA GLU A 109 -4.88 22.41 9.02
C GLU A 109 -3.59 22.98 8.43
N GLN A 110 -2.51 22.98 9.22
CA GLN A 110 -1.21 23.50 8.78
C GLN A 110 -0.27 22.39 8.29
N GLY A 111 -0.31 21.19 8.88
CA GLY A 111 0.60 20.09 8.56
C GLY A 111 0.10 19.13 7.47
N GLN A 112 1.03 18.56 6.70
CA GLN A 112 0.75 17.60 5.62
C GLN A 112 -0.03 16.38 6.12
N VAL A 113 0.41 15.81 7.23
CA VAL A 113 -0.21 14.64 7.87
C VAL A 113 -1.68 14.91 8.22
N GLN A 114 -1.98 16.06 8.83
CA GLN A 114 -3.34 16.46 9.18
C GLN A 114 -4.19 16.67 7.93
N LYS A 115 -3.63 17.29 6.89
CA LYS A 115 -4.29 17.47 5.59
C LYS A 115 -4.63 16.13 4.94
N CYS A 116 -3.73 15.15 4.95
CA CYS A 116 -4.02 13.80 4.46
C CYS A 116 -5.16 13.14 5.25
N ARG A 117 -5.20 13.31 6.57
CA ARG A 117 -6.31 12.78 7.39
C ARG A 117 -7.65 13.40 7.00
N LYS A 118 -7.69 14.72 6.83
CA LYS A 118 -8.90 15.41 6.32
C LYS A 118 -9.24 14.97 4.89
N PHE A 119 -8.24 14.63 4.09
CA PHE A 119 -8.47 14.07 2.76
C PHE A 119 -9.13 12.68 2.82
N LEU A 120 -8.80 11.86 3.82
CA LEU A 120 -9.54 10.61 4.06
C LEU A 120 -11.02 10.87 4.40
N GLU A 121 -11.33 11.94 5.12
CA GLU A 121 -12.73 12.34 5.40
C GLU A 121 -13.46 12.74 4.09
N TYR A 122 -12.79 13.43 3.17
CA TYR A 122 -13.33 13.69 1.83
C TYR A 122 -13.63 12.40 1.08
N TYR A 123 -12.65 11.49 1.02
CA TYR A 123 -12.81 10.18 0.41
C TYR A 123 -14.02 9.43 1.00
N ARG A 124 -14.07 9.28 2.32
CA ARG A 124 -15.17 8.59 3.04
C ARG A 124 -16.53 9.22 2.79
N CYS A 125 -16.60 10.55 2.66
CA CYS A 125 -17.82 11.25 2.31
C CYS A 125 -18.32 10.83 0.91
N VAL A 126 -17.42 10.70 -0.06
CA VAL A 126 -17.80 10.31 -1.43
C VAL A 126 -18.27 8.85 -1.47
N VAL A 127 -17.57 7.94 -0.78
CA VAL A 127 -17.85 6.49 -0.80
C VAL A 127 -18.64 6.00 0.43
N ASP A 128 -19.59 6.80 0.90
CA ASP A 128 -20.34 6.55 2.15
C ASP A 128 -21.33 5.36 2.08
N GLY A 129 -21.40 4.67 0.94
CA GLY A 129 -22.29 3.53 0.71
C GLY A 129 -23.73 3.90 0.36
N LYS A 130 -24.12 5.18 0.36
CA LYS A 130 -25.51 5.58 0.05
C LYS A 130 -25.76 5.69 -1.44
N LEU A 131 -24.85 6.37 -2.13
CA LEU A 131 -24.94 6.59 -3.58
C LEU A 131 -23.86 5.81 -4.35
N VAL A 132 -22.71 5.61 -3.71
CA VAL A 132 -21.54 4.93 -4.29
C VAL A 132 -21.33 3.65 -3.51
N ASP A 133 -21.57 2.51 -4.16
CA ASP A 133 -21.22 1.21 -3.59
C ASP A 133 -19.70 1.06 -3.49
N TYR A 134 -19.22 0.70 -2.30
CA TYR A 134 -17.79 0.64 -2.02
C TYR A 134 -17.06 -0.38 -2.90
N ASN A 135 -17.63 -1.58 -3.08
CA ASN A 135 -16.97 -2.65 -3.82
C ASN A 135 -16.83 -2.27 -5.30
N LYS A 136 -17.90 -1.73 -5.91
CA LYS A 136 -17.85 -1.21 -7.28
C LYS A 136 -16.86 -0.06 -7.41
N TYR A 137 -16.84 0.86 -6.45
CA TYR A 137 -15.86 1.95 -6.41
C TYR A 137 -14.42 1.43 -6.37
N ALA A 138 -14.12 0.46 -5.49
CA ALA A 138 -12.78 -0.09 -5.36
C ALA A 138 -12.32 -0.75 -6.66
N THR A 139 -13.19 -1.53 -7.30
CA THR A 139 -12.93 -2.11 -8.62
C THR A 139 -12.64 -1.04 -9.67
N ALA A 140 -13.43 0.04 -9.71
CA ALA A 140 -13.24 1.14 -10.66
C ALA A 140 -11.91 1.87 -10.48
N ILE A 141 -11.49 2.13 -9.23
CA ILE A 141 -10.19 2.77 -8.95
C ILE A 141 -9.02 1.85 -9.29
N ILE A 142 -9.12 0.55 -8.99
CA ILE A 142 -8.09 -0.43 -9.39
C ILE A 142 -7.97 -0.48 -10.92
N ALA A 143 -9.09 -0.49 -11.64
CA ALA A 143 -9.08 -0.45 -13.11
C ALA A 143 -8.45 0.86 -13.63
N LYS A 144 -8.76 1.99 -12.98
CA LYS A 144 -8.18 3.29 -13.33
C LYS A 144 -6.67 3.35 -13.10
N ASP A 145 -6.19 2.78 -12.00
CA ASP A 145 -4.77 2.71 -11.68
C ASP A 145 -4.00 1.90 -12.75
N LYS A 146 -4.52 0.73 -13.09
CA LYS A 146 -3.95 -0.16 -14.10
C LYS A 146 -3.99 0.41 -15.51
N SER A 147 -4.91 1.33 -15.80
CA SER A 147 -4.99 2.01 -17.11
C SER A 147 -3.94 3.12 -17.27
N MET A 148 -3.10 3.36 -16.27
CA MET A 148 -2.13 4.45 -16.25
C MET A 148 -0.72 3.95 -15.88
N PRO A 149 -0.14 2.99 -16.63
CA PRO A 149 1.24 2.60 -16.39
C PRO A 149 2.14 3.84 -16.52
N LEU A 150 3.01 4.03 -15.55
CA LEU A 150 3.94 5.15 -15.54
C LEU A 150 5.15 4.76 -16.38
N GLU A 151 5.29 5.38 -17.55
CA GLU A 151 6.45 5.19 -18.41
C GLU A 151 7.71 5.74 -17.70
N GLY A 152 8.76 4.92 -17.62
CA GLY A 152 10.10 5.41 -17.33
C GLY A 152 10.43 5.73 -15.86
N SER A 153 10.08 4.86 -14.90
CA SER A 153 10.94 4.74 -13.71
C SER A 153 12.21 3.96 -14.08
N VAL A 154 12.99 4.53 -15.00
CA VAL A 154 14.39 4.19 -15.21
C VAL A 154 15.10 4.52 -13.91
N ALA A 155 15.88 3.55 -13.43
CA ALA A 155 16.78 3.70 -12.30
C ALA A 155 17.49 5.07 -12.35
N LYS A 156 17.31 5.89 -11.32
CA LYS A 156 18.20 7.02 -11.10
C LYS A 156 19.52 6.44 -10.60
N LEU A 157 20.46 6.26 -11.52
CA LEU A 157 21.84 5.93 -11.21
C LEU A 157 22.77 6.65 -12.20
N PRO A 158 23.62 7.56 -11.72
CA PRO A 158 25.02 7.54 -12.08
C PRO A 158 25.75 6.71 -11.02
N GLN A 159 25.89 5.41 -11.24
CA GLN A 159 27.01 4.67 -10.64
C GLN A 159 28.18 4.83 -11.59
N SER A 160 29.18 5.58 -11.13
CA SER A 160 30.56 5.33 -11.52
C SER A 160 30.83 3.83 -11.44
N LYS A 161 31.29 3.27 -12.56
CA LYS A 161 31.71 1.88 -12.76
C LYS A 161 32.54 1.37 -11.56
N PRO A 162 32.04 0.43 -10.74
CA PRO A 162 32.89 -0.26 -9.78
C PRO A 162 33.48 -1.51 -10.45
N THR A 163 34.79 -1.61 -10.33
CA THR A 163 35.59 -2.83 -10.50
C THR A 163 34.94 -4.02 -9.78
N PRO A 164 34.96 -5.24 -10.34
CA PRO A 164 34.29 -6.39 -9.75
C PRO A 164 35.12 -6.96 -8.60
N THR A 165 34.95 -6.41 -7.40
CA THR A 165 35.34 -7.04 -6.13
C THR A 165 34.54 -6.41 -4.98
N SER A 166 33.44 -7.06 -4.55
CA SER A 166 33.11 -7.26 -3.12
C SER A 166 31.67 -7.75 -2.91
N LYS A 167 31.54 -8.65 -1.94
CA LYS A 167 30.32 -9.25 -1.38
C LYS A 167 29.12 -8.30 -1.32
N ASP A 168 27.99 -8.80 -1.81
CA ASP A 168 26.64 -8.27 -1.66
C ASP A 168 26.36 -7.98 -0.17
N SER A 169 26.50 -6.73 0.24
CA SER A 169 26.15 -6.30 1.59
C SER A 169 24.62 -6.12 1.63
N SER A 170 23.95 -7.08 2.26
CA SER A 170 22.54 -7.03 2.62
C SER A 170 22.21 -5.71 3.31
N LYS A 171 21.70 -4.72 2.56
CA LYS A 171 21.19 -3.48 3.14
C LYS A 171 19.99 -3.83 3.99
N SER A 172 20.19 -3.72 5.29
CA SER A 172 19.14 -3.85 6.30
C SER A 172 17.99 -2.89 5.99
N VAL A 173 16.76 -3.40 5.93
CA VAL A 173 15.55 -2.62 5.63
C VAL A 173 14.50 -2.80 6.74
N HIS A 174 13.56 -1.86 6.86
CA HIS A 174 12.45 -2.01 7.81
C HIS A 174 11.46 -3.09 7.38
N PRO A 175 10.75 -3.75 8.32
CA PRO A 175 9.75 -4.77 8.03
C PRO A 175 8.70 -4.34 7.01
N SER A 176 8.12 -3.14 7.13
CA SER A 176 7.09 -2.64 6.20
C SER A 176 7.59 -2.62 4.76
N HIS A 177 8.82 -2.15 4.53
CA HIS A 177 9.45 -2.13 3.22
C HIS A 177 9.74 -3.55 2.72
N LYS A 178 10.28 -4.42 3.58
CA LYS A 178 10.53 -5.83 3.23
C LYS A 178 9.24 -6.54 2.82
N CYS A 179 8.21 -6.46 3.65
CA CYS A 179 6.91 -7.10 3.43
C CYS A 179 6.23 -6.61 2.16
N ARG A 180 6.22 -5.29 1.89
CA ARG A 180 5.64 -4.74 0.66
C ARG A 180 6.40 -5.18 -0.59
N LYS A 181 7.73 -5.28 -0.50
CA LYS A 181 8.57 -5.70 -1.63
C LYS A 181 8.45 -7.19 -1.95
N THR A 182 8.31 -8.04 -0.93
CA THR A 182 8.33 -9.51 -1.11
C THR A 182 6.95 -10.15 -1.23
N THR A 183 5.88 -9.47 -0.79
CA THR A 183 4.52 -10.03 -0.87
C THR A 183 3.98 -9.95 -2.30
N PRO A 184 3.56 -11.07 -2.91
CA PRO A 184 2.91 -11.05 -4.22
C PRO A 184 1.64 -10.20 -4.22
N HIS A 185 1.35 -9.55 -5.35
CA HIS A 185 0.18 -8.66 -5.48
C HIS A 185 -1.14 -9.39 -5.16
N GLU A 186 -1.29 -10.66 -5.55
CA GLU A 186 -2.48 -11.47 -5.28
C GLU A 186 -2.73 -11.74 -3.78
N LEU A 187 -1.69 -11.53 -2.96
CA LEU A 187 -1.66 -11.67 -1.50
C LEU A 187 -1.43 -10.34 -0.79
N GLU A 188 -1.82 -9.20 -1.38
CA GLU A 188 -1.66 -7.87 -0.76
C GLU A 188 -2.26 -7.79 0.65
N SER A 189 -3.38 -8.50 0.90
CA SER A 189 -3.98 -8.63 2.23
C SER A 189 -3.04 -9.23 3.29
N CYS A 190 -1.99 -9.94 2.88
CA CYS A 190 -0.99 -10.56 3.76
C CYS A 190 0.14 -9.62 4.17
N ILE A 191 0.25 -8.41 3.60
CA ILE A 191 1.29 -7.44 4.00
C ILE A 191 1.19 -7.14 5.49
N LEU A 192 -0.03 -6.93 6.01
CA LEU A 192 -0.23 -6.65 7.44
C LEU A 192 0.17 -7.84 8.32
N HIS A 193 -0.11 -9.09 7.90
CA HIS A 193 0.32 -10.28 8.63
C HIS A 193 1.85 -10.41 8.64
N CYS A 194 2.51 -10.15 7.52
CA CYS A 194 3.96 -10.11 7.42
C CYS A 194 4.55 -9.07 8.38
N GLU A 195 4.05 -7.83 8.35
CA GLU A 195 4.46 -6.74 9.23
C GLU A 195 4.26 -7.14 10.71
N TYR A 196 3.07 -7.64 11.07
CA TYR A 196 2.73 -8.01 12.44
C TYR A 196 3.53 -9.22 12.95
N THR A 197 4.03 -10.07 12.06
CA THR A 197 4.96 -11.15 12.42
C THR A 197 6.29 -10.59 12.88
N TYR A 198 6.86 -9.62 12.15
CA TYR A 198 8.09 -8.94 12.58
C TYR A 198 7.91 -8.14 13.87
N TYR A 199 6.71 -7.61 14.11
CA TYR A 199 6.41 -6.84 15.31
C TYR A 199 6.09 -7.71 16.53
N ASN A 200 6.03 -9.05 16.38
CA ASN A 200 5.56 -9.99 17.38
C ASN A 200 4.14 -9.68 17.90
N LEU A 201 3.22 -9.36 16.97
CA LEU A 201 1.81 -9.03 17.24
C LEU A 201 0.83 -10.10 16.71
N VAL A 202 1.23 -10.85 15.69
CA VAL A 202 0.62 -12.13 15.27
C VAL A 202 1.75 -13.07 14.85
N ASN A 203 1.73 -14.36 15.18
CA ASN A 203 2.81 -15.26 14.76
C ASN A 203 2.65 -15.67 13.28
N LYS A 204 3.68 -16.32 12.72
CA LYS A 204 3.69 -16.80 11.32
C LYS A 204 2.55 -17.78 10.99
N ASP A 205 2.06 -18.51 12.00
CA ASP A 205 1.02 -19.53 11.90
C ASP A 205 -0.38 -18.97 12.23
N PHE A 206 -0.50 -17.65 12.32
CA PHE A 206 -1.73 -16.91 12.63
C PHE A 206 -2.32 -17.16 14.02
N GLU A 207 -1.48 -17.47 14.99
CA GLU A 207 -1.85 -17.52 16.39
C GLU A 207 -1.46 -16.21 17.10
N ILE A 208 -2.16 -15.93 18.20
CA ILE A 208 -1.89 -14.76 19.04
C ILE A 208 -1.70 -15.27 20.48
N PRO A 209 -0.49 -15.75 20.82
CA PRO A 209 -0.16 -16.13 22.19
C PRO A 209 -0.31 -14.95 23.15
N GLN A 210 -0.42 -15.22 24.44
CA GLN A 210 -0.53 -14.19 25.48
C GLN A 210 0.62 -13.16 25.42
N LEU A 211 1.85 -13.60 25.12
CA LEU A 211 3.00 -12.71 24.94
C LEU A 211 2.79 -11.67 23.83
N TYR A 212 2.07 -12.01 22.76
CA TYR A 212 1.83 -11.10 21.63
C TYR A 212 0.78 -10.02 22.00
N ILE A 213 -0.18 -10.38 22.85
CA ILE A 213 -1.12 -9.43 23.46
C ILE A 213 -0.36 -8.45 24.36
N GLU A 214 0.55 -8.96 25.19
CA GLU A 214 1.40 -8.14 26.06
C GLU A 214 2.29 -7.20 25.25
N ASN A 215 2.94 -7.69 24.18
CA ASN A 215 3.75 -6.86 23.28
C ASN A 215 2.94 -5.68 22.71
N LEU A 216 1.71 -5.93 22.25
CA LEU A 216 0.85 -4.86 21.74
C LEU A 216 0.47 -3.86 22.84
N ARG A 217 0.10 -4.36 24.02
CA ARG A 217 -0.23 -3.52 25.18
C ARG A 217 0.95 -2.62 25.55
N GLU A 218 2.14 -3.19 25.74
CA GLU A 218 3.35 -2.45 26.10
C GLU A 218 3.71 -1.43 25.04
N LEU A 219 3.61 -1.80 23.76
CA LEU A 219 3.85 -0.86 22.65
C LEU A 219 2.94 0.37 22.75
N LEU A 220 1.64 0.16 22.97
CA LEU A 220 0.66 1.25 23.04
C LEU A 220 0.80 2.09 24.31
N LEU A 221 1.22 1.49 25.42
CA LEU A 221 1.52 2.23 26.66
C LEU A 221 2.82 3.05 26.53
N HIS A 222 3.88 2.45 25.98
CA HIS A 222 5.17 3.08 25.77
C HIS A 222 5.06 4.37 24.94
N TYR A 223 4.33 4.32 23.83
CA TYR A 223 4.08 5.49 22.97
C TYR A 223 2.90 6.36 23.43
N LYS A 224 2.39 6.17 24.66
CA LYS A 224 1.32 6.98 25.27
C LYS A 224 0.06 7.06 24.39
N VAL A 225 -0.24 5.97 23.67
CA VAL A 225 -1.48 5.80 22.90
C VAL A 225 -2.66 5.68 23.84
N VAL A 226 -2.45 4.98 24.97
CA VAL A 226 -3.39 4.80 26.07
C VAL A 226 -2.72 5.26 27.36
N GLU A 227 -3.50 5.84 28.28
CA GLU A 227 -3.00 6.19 29.61
C GLU A 227 -2.66 4.93 30.42
N PRO A 228 -1.57 4.93 31.23
CA PRO A 228 -1.18 3.77 32.03
C PRO A 228 -2.30 3.19 32.90
N SER A 229 -3.15 4.05 33.48
CA SER A 229 -4.31 3.65 34.30
C SER A 229 -5.35 2.83 33.53
N LYS A 230 -5.40 2.93 32.20
CA LYS A 230 -6.30 2.18 31.31
C LYS A 230 -5.64 0.91 30.75
N GLY A 231 -4.41 0.59 31.15
CA GLY A 231 -3.64 -0.55 30.62
C GLY A 231 -4.33 -1.91 30.78
N LYS A 232 -5.03 -2.15 31.90
CA LYS A 232 -5.81 -3.38 32.10
C LYS A 232 -7.00 -3.49 31.13
N LYS A 233 -7.74 -2.39 30.97
CA LYS A 233 -8.87 -2.31 30.02
C LYS A 233 -8.42 -2.49 28.56
N LEU A 234 -7.25 -1.95 28.22
CA LEU A 234 -6.63 -2.16 26.91
C LEU A 234 -6.32 -3.65 26.68
N GLU A 235 -5.70 -4.31 27.66
CA GLU A 235 -5.36 -5.73 27.57
C GLU A 235 -6.61 -6.60 27.40
N GLU A 236 -7.66 -6.35 28.18
CA GLU A 236 -8.94 -7.06 28.08
C GLU A 236 -9.58 -6.89 26.69
N HIS A 237 -9.50 -5.68 26.11
CA HIS A 237 -9.97 -5.41 24.75
C HIS A 237 -9.18 -6.18 23.70
N ILE A 238 -7.84 -6.15 23.77
CA ILE A 238 -6.99 -6.91 22.84
C ILE A 238 -7.26 -8.42 22.96
N LYS A 239 -7.39 -8.95 24.19
CA LYS A 239 -7.80 -10.35 24.44
C LYS A 239 -9.14 -10.68 23.80
N GLY A 240 -10.12 -9.80 23.93
CA GLY A 240 -11.43 -9.95 23.29
C GLY A 240 -11.34 -10.04 21.77
N CYS A 241 -10.53 -9.19 21.15
CA CYS A 241 -10.26 -9.22 19.71
C CYS A 241 -9.50 -10.47 19.27
N ALA A 242 -8.49 -10.89 20.03
CA ALA A 242 -7.72 -12.10 19.75
C ALA A 242 -8.63 -13.34 19.79
N LYS A 243 -9.51 -13.45 20.79
CA LYS A 243 -10.51 -14.53 20.87
C LYS A 243 -11.46 -14.56 19.67
N LYS A 244 -11.91 -13.40 19.19
CA LYS A 244 -12.76 -13.31 17.98
C LYS A 244 -11.99 -13.75 16.74
N PHE A 245 -10.74 -13.29 16.60
CA PHE A 245 -9.85 -13.66 15.52
C PHE A 245 -9.57 -15.17 15.50
N THR A 246 -9.20 -15.79 16.62
CA THR A 246 -8.97 -17.25 16.72
C THR A 246 -10.18 -18.05 16.27
N LYS A 247 -11.39 -17.64 16.65
CA LYS A 247 -12.64 -18.30 16.21
C LYS A 247 -12.89 -18.13 14.71
N ALA A 248 -12.56 -16.96 14.16
CA ALA A 248 -12.74 -16.69 12.74
C ALA A 248 -11.75 -17.49 11.90
N ILE A 249 -10.47 -17.49 12.27
CA ILE A 249 -9.41 -18.09 11.47
C ILE A 249 -9.44 -19.62 11.44
N ALA A 250 -9.98 -20.26 12.48
CA ALA A 250 -10.17 -21.72 12.51
C ALA A 250 -11.10 -22.23 11.40
N LYS A 251 -11.90 -21.34 10.77
CA LYS A 251 -12.79 -21.67 9.67
C LYS A 251 -12.14 -21.50 8.30
N GLU A 252 -11.01 -20.80 8.23
CA GLU A 252 -10.37 -20.40 6.98
C GLU A 252 -9.26 -21.37 6.61
N ARG A 253 -9.29 -21.87 5.37
CA ARG A 253 -8.26 -22.78 4.84
C ARG A 253 -7.26 -22.06 3.95
N GLU A 254 -7.72 -21.06 3.20
CA GLU A 254 -6.89 -20.35 2.24
C GLU A 254 -6.06 -19.25 2.91
N GLN A 255 -4.79 -19.15 2.51
CA GLN A 255 -3.86 -18.14 3.04
C GLN A 255 -4.42 -16.71 2.93
N LYS A 256 -5.00 -16.37 1.78
CA LYS A 256 -5.58 -15.04 1.54
C LYS A 256 -6.74 -14.72 2.49
N GLN A 257 -7.58 -15.71 2.79
CA GLN A 257 -8.68 -15.58 3.75
C GLN A 257 -8.13 -15.40 5.17
N LYS A 258 -7.13 -16.20 5.56
CA LYS A 258 -6.43 -16.05 6.86
C LYS A 258 -5.83 -14.65 7.04
N CYS A 259 -5.14 -14.13 6.02
CA CYS A 259 -4.60 -12.77 6.02
C CYS A 259 -5.71 -11.71 6.16
N SER A 260 -6.86 -11.91 5.53
CA SER A 260 -8.02 -11.02 5.68
C SER A 260 -8.53 -11.00 7.13
N LYS A 261 -8.45 -12.13 7.86
CA LYS A 261 -8.78 -12.16 9.29
C LYS A 261 -7.80 -11.37 10.15
N VAL A 262 -6.53 -11.22 9.75
CA VAL A 262 -5.58 -10.34 10.46
C VAL A 262 -5.99 -8.88 10.32
N ILE A 263 -6.50 -8.47 9.15
CA ILE A 263 -7.07 -7.12 8.96
C ILE A 263 -8.31 -6.93 9.85
N GLU A 264 -9.20 -7.93 9.95
CA GLU A 264 -10.35 -7.88 10.87
C GLU A 264 -9.92 -7.77 12.34
N TYR A 265 -8.85 -8.48 12.74
CA TYR A 265 -8.26 -8.38 14.08
C TYR A 265 -7.74 -6.96 14.36
N TYR A 266 -6.98 -6.39 13.42
CA TYR A 266 -6.54 -5.00 13.48
C TYR A 266 -7.72 -4.02 13.61
N HIS A 267 -8.76 -4.17 12.79
CA HIS A 267 -9.97 -3.36 12.88
C HIS A 267 -10.66 -3.49 14.25
N CYS A 268 -10.73 -4.70 14.80
CA CYS A 268 -11.27 -4.91 16.14
C CYS A 268 -10.51 -4.12 17.20
N ILE A 269 -9.16 -4.12 17.14
CA ILE A 269 -8.31 -3.39 18.06
C ILE A 269 -8.62 -1.89 18.00
N ILE A 270 -8.60 -1.27 16.81
CA ILE A 270 -8.77 0.18 16.67
C ILE A 270 -10.21 0.67 16.90
N ASN A 271 -11.22 -0.20 16.75
CA ASN A 271 -12.63 0.17 16.93
C ASN A 271 -13.08 0.29 18.39
N GLY A 272 -12.24 -0.09 19.36
CA GLY A 272 -12.59 -0.10 20.79
C GLY A 272 -12.82 1.27 21.43
N LYS A 273 -12.60 2.38 20.71
CA LYS A 273 -12.66 3.77 21.20
C LYS A 273 -11.79 4.04 22.45
N LEU A 274 -10.79 3.18 22.71
CA LEU A 274 -9.89 3.30 23.87
C LEU A 274 -8.77 4.31 23.66
N PHE A 275 -8.47 4.62 22.40
CA PHE A 275 -7.38 5.49 22.02
C PHE A 275 -7.69 6.22 20.73
N ASP A 276 -6.93 7.29 20.50
CA ASP A 276 -6.92 8.00 19.22
C ASP A 276 -6.21 7.14 18.16
N TYR A 277 -6.88 6.95 17.02
CA TYR A 277 -6.35 6.15 15.90
C TYR A 277 -4.98 6.65 15.44
N ASN A 278 -4.74 7.96 15.47
CA ASN A 278 -3.49 8.51 14.97
C ASN A 278 -2.31 8.19 15.88
N LYS A 279 -2.54 8.20 17.21
CA LYS A 279 -1.54 7.76 18.17
C LYS A 279 -1.21 6.28 17.96
N PHE A 280 -2.22 5.44 17.69
CA PHE A 280 -2.00 4.03 17.36
C PHE A 280 -1.11 3.87 16.12
N VAL A 281 -1.44 4.54 15.01
CA VAL A 281 -0.64 4.41 13.78
C VAL A 281 0.79 4.93 13.98
N TYR A 282 0.97 6.02 14.74
CA TYR A 282 2.29 6.49 15.12
C TYR A 282 3.09 5.43 15.88
N ALA A 283 2.49 4.76 16.87
CA ALA A 283 3.17 3.71 17.63
C ALA A 283 3.59 2.52 16.76
N ILE A 284 2.74 2.07 15.83
CA ILE A 284 3.11 1.00 14.88
C ILE A 284 4.25 1.44 13.97
N ARG A 285 4.23 2.68 13.46
CA ARG A 285 5.32 3.22 12.65
C ARG A 285 6.64 3.27 13.42
N MET A 286 6.63 3.77 14.66
CA MET A 286 7.83 3.80 15.48
C MET A 286 8.36 2.38 15.78
N LYS A 287 7.46 1.40 15.93
CA LYS A 287 7.84 -0.01 16.05
C LYS A 287 8.52 -0.53 14.78
N ASP A 288 7.97 -0.22 13.61
CA ASP A 288 8.56 -0.59 12.32
C ASP A 288 9.97 0.00 12.13
N GLU A 289 10.12 1.29 12.38
CA GLU A 289 11.39 2.02 12.26
C GLU A 289 12.45 1.53 13.27
N SER A 290 12.04 0.86 14.35
CA SER A 290 12.95 0.26 15.35
C SER A 290 13.51 -1.11 14.95
N ILE A 291 13.03 -1.71 13.86
CA ILE A 291 13.38 -3.06 13.43
C ILE A 291 14.07 -3.01 12.06
N TYR A 292 15.06 -3.86 11.89
CA TYR A 292 15.98 -3.92 10.76
C TYR A 292 16.16 -5.39 10.37
N VAL A 293 15.85 -5.75 9.12
CA VAL A 293 15.71 -7.13 8.63
C VAL A 293 16.29 -7.34 7.23
#